data_AF-A0A2V9KCB4-F1
#
_entry.id   AF-A0A2V9KCB4-F1
#
_cell.length_a   1.000
_cell.length_b   1.000
_cell.length_c   1.000
_cell.angle_alpha   90.00
_cell.angle_beta   90.00
_cell.angle_gamma   90.00
#
_symmetry.space_group_name_H-M   'P 1'
#
loop_
_entity.id
_entity.type
_entity.pdbx_description
1 polymer ?
#
loop_
_entity_poly.entity_id
_entity_poly.type
_entity_poly.pdbx_seq_one_letter_code
_entity_poly.pdbx_strand_id
1 'polypeptide(L)'
;MRWSQVFIPTLREVPAEAEVPSHQLLLRAGYVRQVAAGLYAHLFLARRSFLKIAQIIREEMNRIGGQEFYLPALNPAELWQESGRWSSVDVMFKLQDRGGHDLCLGFTHEEEMTNIARGELRSYKQLPQIWYQIQEKFRDEPRPKSGLLRLRQFLMKDSYSFDLDEAGLDKSYQKHVEAYKRIFDRCGLKSLYVEAFSGLMGGSVSS
;
A
#
# COMPACT_ATOMS: atom_id res chain seq x y z
N MET A 1 -0.65 27.40 12.01
CA MET A 1 -0.28 27.90 10.67
C MET A 1 -1.35 28.88 10.23
N ARG A 2 -1.00 30.08 9.74
CA ARG A 2 -1.98 31.12 9.36
C ARG A 2 -2.45 30.90 7.92
N TRP A 3 -3.71 31.22 7.63
CA TRP A 3 -4.28 31.06 6.29
C TRP A 3 -3.51 31.86 5.22
N SER A 4 -3.04 33.06 5.56
CA SER A 4 -2.29 33.94 4.65
C SER A 4 -0.92 33.40 4.23
N GLN A 5 -0.42 32.33 4.86
CA GLN A 5 0.90 31.76 4.60
C GLN A 5 0.85 30.34 4.03
N VAL A 6 -0.34 29.73 3.97
CA VAL A 6 -0.50 28.35 3.53
C VAL A 6 -1.00 28.31 2.09
N PHE A 7 -0.47 27.36 1.32
CA PHE A 7 -0.93 27.11 -0.04
C PHE A 7 -2.11 26.14 -0.05
N ILE A 8 -3.32 26.67 -0.23
CA ILE A 8 -4.57 25.89 -0.34
C ILE A 8 -5.34 26.42 -1.57
N PRO A 9 -5.07 25.89 -2.78
CA PRO A 9 -5.66 26.40 -4.02
C PRO A 9 -7.09 25.84 -4.19
N THR A 10 -8.07 26.47 -3.55
CA THR A 10 -9.48 26.06 -3.69
C THR A 10 -10.02 26.35 -5.09
N LEU A 11 -10.95 25.53 -5.58
CA LEU A 11 -11.66 25.75 -6.84
C LEU A 11 -13.12 26.15 -6.58
N ARG A 12 -13.60 27.15 -7.33
CA ARG A 12 -15.00 27.59 -7.28
C ARG A 12 -15.95 26.56 -7.87
N GLU A 13 -15.53 25.93 -8.96
CA GLU A 13 -16.30 24.96 -9.74
C GLU A 13 -15.73 23.55 -9.56
N VAL A 14 -16.60 22.54 -9.73
CA VAL A 14 -16.16 21.14 -9.78
C VAL A 14 -15.55 20.90 -11.15
N PRO A 15 -14.32 20.36 -11.25
CA PRO A 15 -13.79 19.94 -12.54
C PRO A 15 -14.65 18.84 -13.18
N ALA A 16 -14.95 18.97 -14.47
CA ALA A 16 -15.93 18.13 -15.17
C ALA A 16 -15.55 16.63 -15.21
N GLU A 17 -14.27 16.32 -15.10
CA GLU A 17 -13.71 14.97 -15.08
C GLU A 17 -13.93 14.22 -13.75
N ALA A 18 -14.40 14.91 -12.71
CA ALA A 18 -14.58 14.32 -11.39
C ALA A 18 -16.00 13.77 -11.19
N GLU A 19 -16.17 12.46 -11.34
CA GLU A 19 -17.48 11.80 -11.25
C GLU A 19 -17.97 11.55 -9.81
N VAL A 20 -17.06 11.16 -8.90
CA VAL A 20 -17.44 10.74 -7.53
C VAL A 20 -17.28 11.88 -6.52
N PRO A 21 -18.16 12.00 -5.50
CA PRO A 21 -18.13 13.12 -4.55
C PRO A 21 -16.79 13.31 -3.84
N SER A 22 -16.12 12.22 -3.45
CA SER A 22 -14.80 12.29 -2.81
C SER A 22 -13.75 12.94 -3.71
N HIS A 23 -13.73 12.60 -4.99
CA HIS A 23 -12.81 13.17 -5.97
C HIS A 23 -13.09 14.66 -6.18
N GLN A 24 -14.35 15.02 -6.37
CA GLN A 24 -14.79 16.42 -6.53
C GLN A 24 -14.36 17.29 -5.34
N LEU A 25 -14.60 16.81 -4.11
CA LEU A 25 -14.25 17.52 -2.89
C LEU A 25 -12.74 17.67 -2.71
N LEU A 26 -11.95 16.62 -2.97
CA LEU A 26 -10.49 16.68 -2.85
C LEU A 26 -9.87 17.67 -3.85
N LEU A 27 -10.40 17.75 -5.08
CA LEU A 27 -9.94 18.75 -6.06
C LEU A 27 -10.32 20.17 -5.61
N ARG A 28 -11.59 20.38 -5.24
CA ARG A 28 -12.13 21.69 -4.86
C ARG A 28 -11.51 22.26 -3.60
N ALA A 29 -11.23 21.41 -2.61
CA ALA A 29 -10.59 21.82 -1.36
C ALA A 29 -9.07 22.01 -1.50
N GLY A 30 -8.49 21.80 -2.69
CA GLY A 30 -7.05 21.97 -2.92
C GLY A 30 -6.20 20.88 -2.26
N TYR A 31 -6.71 19.67 -2.13
CA TYR A 31 -5.98 18.53 -1.55
C TYR A 31 -5.10 17.86 -2.60
N VAL A 32 -5.61 17.66 -3.81
CA VAL A 32 -4.88 16.94 -4.86
C VAL A 32 -4.96 17.65 -6.21
N ARG A 33 -4.00 17.35 -7.08
CA ARG A 33 -4.03 17.70 -8.50
C ARG A 33 -3.62 16.50 -9.32
N GLN A 34 -4.34 16.25 -10.41
CA GLN A 34 -3.98 15.18 -11.32
C GLN A 34 -2.76 15.62 -12.15
N VAL A 35 -1.76 14.75 -12.23
CA VAL A 35 -0.55 14.95 -13.05
C VAL A 35 -0.67 14.16 -14.35
N ALA A 36 -1.21 12.93 -14.27
CA ALA A 36 -1.57 12.10 -15.41
C ALA A 36 -2.71 11.15 -15.02
N ALA A 37 -3.20 10.33 -15.94
CA ALA A 37 -4.20 9.29 -15.64
C ALA A 37 -3.73 8.40 -14.47
N GLY A 38 -4.44 8.43 -13.35
CA GLY A 38 -4.11 7.66 -12.15
C GLY A 38 -2.90 8.14 -11.35
N LEU A 39 -2.34 9.32 -11.64
CA LEU A 39 -1.21 9.93 -10.92
C LEU A 39 -1.63 11.27 -10.34
N TYR A 40 -1.50 11.43 -9.02
CA TYR A 40 -1.92 12.64 -8.31
C TYR A 40 -0.79 13.22 -7.47
N ALA A 41 -0.62 14.54 -7.58
CA ALA A 41 0.16 15.31 -6.63
C ALA A 41 -0.65 15.50 -5.34
N HIS A 42 -0.10 15.07 -4.21
CA HIS A 42 -0.65 15.35 -2.88
C HIS A 42 -0.19 16.73 -2.42
N LEU A 43 -1.10 17.72 -2.46
CA LEU A 43 -0.81 19.06 -1.97
C LEU A 43 -0.74 19.09 -0.44
N PHE A 44 -0.51 20.28 0.12
CA PHE A 44 -0.26 20.47 1.55
C PHE A 44 -1.28 19.77 2.47
N LEU A 45 -2.58 19.97 2.23
CA LEU A 45 -3.63 19.39 3.08
C LEU A 45 -3.76 17.87 2.92
N ALA A 46 -3.60 17.34 1.70
CA ALA A 46 -3.57 15.89 1.48
C ALA A 46 -2.39 15.27 2.20
N ARG A 47 -1.17 15.82 2.05
CA ARG A 47 0.02 15.28 2.71
C ARG A 47 -0.13 15.24 4.23
N ARG A 48 -0.69 16.29 4.84
CA ARG A 48 -1.00 16.30 6.28
C ARG A 48 -1.99 15.21 6.68
N SER A 49 -3.00 14.96 5.86
CA SER A 49 -4.02 13.94 6.13
C SER A 49 -3.43 12.54 6.01
N PHE A 50 -2.66 12.27 4.95
CA PHE A 50 -1.94 11.01 4.79
C PHE A 50 -0.98 10.72 5.94
N LEU A 51 -0.23 11.72 6.43
CA LEU A 51 0.67 11.54 7.57
C LEU A 51 -0.08 11.16 8.85
N LYS A 52 -1.28 11.73 9.09
CA LYS A 52 -2.12 11.35 10.23
C LYS A 52 -2.65 9.92 10.11
N ILE A 53 -3.12 9.55 8.92
CA ILE A 53 -3.62 8.18 8.65
C ILE A 53 -2.47 7.18 8.81
N ALA A 54 -1.32 7.45 8.23
CA ALA A 54 -0.13 6.62 8.37
C ALA A 54 0.30 6.46 9.83
N GLN A 55 0.15 7.52 10.65
CA GLN A 55 0.45 7.45 12.08
C GLN A 55 -0.51 6.54 12.84
N ILE A 56 -1.81 6.61 12.57
CA ILE A 56 -2.81 5.67 13.15
C ILE A 56 -2.45 4.23 12.78
N ILE A 57 -2.16 3.98 11.50
CA ILE A 57 -1.78 2.65 11.01
C ILE A 57 -0.52 2.15 11.74
N ARG A 58 0.53 2.99 11.80
CA ARG A 58 1.80 2.66 12.47
C ARG A 58 1.59 2.27 13.94
N GLU A 59 0.80 3.04 14.67
CA GLU A 59 0.52 2.77 16.08
C GLU A 59 -0.19 1.41 16.27
N GLU A 60 -1.18 1.09 15.43
CA GLU A 60 -1.91 -0.18 15.55
C GLU A 60 -1.12 -1.39 15.05
N MET A 61 -0.24 -1.21 14.06
CA MET A 61 0.69 -2.25 13.62
C MET A 61 1.78 -2.51 14.67
N ASN A 62 2.34 -1.46 15.27
CA ASN A 62 3.32 -1.60 16.36
C ASN A 62 2.69 -2.27 17.59
N ARG A 63 1.41 -1.99 17.88
CA ARG A 63 0.67 -2.64 18.97
C ARG A 63 0.60 -4.16 18.83
N ILE A 64 0.63 -4.71 17.62
CA ILE A 64 0.63 -6.17 17.40
C ILE A 64 2.05 -6.78 17.30
N GLY A 65 3.09 -5.97 17.57
CA GLY A 65 4.50 -6.38 17.44
C GLY A 65 5.06 -6.21 16.03
N GLY A 66 4.35 -5.48 15.15
CA GLY A 66 4.82 -5.16 13.81
C GLY A 66 6.07 -4.28 13.85
N GLN A 67 7.02 -4.59 12.98
CA GLN A 67 8.26 -3.84 12.81
C GLN A 67 8.24 -3.13 11.46
N GLU A 68 8.41 -1.81 11.47
CA GLU A 68 8.34 -1.01 10.25
C GLU A 68 9.67 -1.02 9.49
N PHE A 69 9.60 -1.42 8.22
CA PHE A 69 10.68 -1.49 7.26
C PHE A 69 10.47 -0.41 6.19
N TYR A 70 11.50 -0.18 5.38
CA TYR A 70 11.39 0.64 4.18
C TYR A 70 12.12 -0.06 3.03
N LEU A 71 11.35 -0.66 2.11
CA LEU A 71 11.88 -1.39 0.97
C LEU A 71 11.95 -0.48 -0.27
N PRO A 72 12.93 -0.70 -1.17
CA PRO A 72 12.98 -0.03 -2.45
C PRO A 72 11.70 -0.28 -3.26
N ALA A 73 11.26 0.76 -3.98
CA ALA A 73 10.18 0.62 -4.97
C ALA A 73 10.68 -0.03 -6.26
N LEU A 74 11.96 0.11 -6.58
CA LEU A 74 12.57 -0.46 -7.77
C LEU A 74 13.12 -1.85 -7.41
N ASN A 75 12.64 -2.89 -8.08
CA ASN A 75 13.03 -4.26 -7.79
C ASN A 75 13.71 -4.91 -9.01
N PRO A 76 14.73 -5.75 -8.78
CA PRO A 76 15.32 -6.59 -9.82
C PRO A 76 14.29 -7.63 -10.31
N ALA A 77 14.26 -7.89 -11.62
CA ALA A 77 13.32 -8.85 -12.21
C ALA A 77 13.51 -10.28 -11.67
N GLU A 78 14.73 -10.64 -11.29
CA GLU A 78 15.14 -11.96 -10.83
C GLU A 78 14.28 -12.44 -9.65
N LEU A 79 14.00 -11.56 -8.68
CA LEU A 79 13.17 -11.89 -7.52
C LEU A 79 11.75 -12.33 -7.91
N TRP A 80 11.20 -11.68 -8.93
CA TRP A 80 9.86 -11.96 -9.46
C TRP A 80 9.84 -13.17 -10.40
N GLN A 81 10.96 -13.44 -11.08
CA GLN A 81 11.13 -14.63 -11.90
C GLN A 81 11.20 -15.89 -11.02
N GLU A 82 11.90 -15.82 -9.88
CA GLU A 82 11.97 -16.91 -8.90
C GLU A 82 10.58 -17.32 -8.37
N SER A 83 9.69 -16.35 -8.13
CA SER A 83 8.31 -16.63 -7.71
C SER A 83 7.37 -17.01 -8.86
N GLY A 84 7.82 -16.85 -10.11
CA GLY A 84 7.00 -16.99 -11.32
C GLY A 84 6.06 -15.81 -11.60
N ARG A 85 5.98 -14.81 -10.71
CA ARG A 85 5.07 -13.66 -10.83
C ARG A 85 5.52 -12.61 -11.84
N TRP A 86 6.76 -12.69 -12.33
CA TRP A 86 7.23 -11.81 -13.40
C TRP A 86 6.36 -11.88 -14.65
N SER A 87 5.92 -13.08 -15.05
CA SER A 87 5.14 -13.28 -16.29
C SER A 87 3.64 -13.32 -16.06
N SER A 88 3.17 -13.53 -14.83
CA SER A 88 1.74 -13.72 -14.52
C SER A 88 1.01 -12.44 -14.10
N VAL A 89 1.73 -11.34 -13.89
CA VAL A 89 1.16 -10.07 -13.42
C VAL A 89 1.16 -9.04 -14.54
N ASP A 90 -0.02 -8.79 -15.09
CA ASP A 90 -0.19 -7.88 -16.24
C ASP A 90 -0.05 -6.39 -15.88
N VAL A 91 -0.28 -6.03 -14.61
CA VAL A 91 -0.26 -4.63 -14.13
C VAL A 91 1.11 -4.21 -13.59
N MET A 92 2.16 -4.98 -13.85
CA MET A 92 3.51 -4.65 -13.40
C MET A 92 4.18 -3.66 -14.36
N PHE A 93 4.66 -2.54 -13.83
CA PHE A 93 5.55 -1.68 -14.60
C PHE A 93 6.91 -2.36 -14.74
N LYS A 94 7.32 -2.62 -15.99
CA LYS A 94 8.64 -3.17 -16.34
C LYS A 94 9.46 -2.10 -17.03
N LEU A 95 10.75 -2.07 -16.72
CA LEU A 95 11.70 -1.11 -17.27
C LEU A 95 13.08 -1.76 -17.38
N GLN A 96 13.93 -1.21 -18.24
CA GLN A 96 15.33 -1.59 -18.33
C GLN A 96 16.21 -0.41 -17.90
N ASP A 97 17.24 -0.70 -17.11
CA ASP A 97 18.24 0.31 -16.77
C ASP A 97 19.19 0.59 -17.95
N ARG A 98 20.16 1.50 -17.74
CA ARG A 98 21.14 1.84 -18.78
C ARG A 98 22.10 0.69 -19.13
N GLY A 99 22.22 -0.31 -18.26
CA GLY A 99 23.02 -1.52 -18.47
C GLY A 99 22.23 -2.64 -19.16
N GLY A 100 20.93 -2.46 -19.39
CA GLY A 100 20.05 -3.47 -19.98
C GLY A 100 19.53 -4.50 -18.97
N HIS A 101 19.64 -4.24 -17.66
CA HIS A 101 19.05 -5.11 -16.65
C HIS A 101 17.55 -4.88 -16.56
N ASP A 102 16.79 -5.97 -16.51
CA ASP A 102 15.34 -5.92 -16.33
C ASP A 102 15.00 -5.59 -14.87
N LEU A 103 14.15 -4.58 -14.70
CA LEU A 103 13.67 -4.09 -13.42
C LEU A 103 12.15 -3.96 -13.46
N CYS A 104 11.55 -3.81 -12.29
CA CYS A 104 10.15 -3.40 -12.16
C CYS A 104 9.95 -2.40 -11.03
N LEU A 105 8.82 -1.69 -11.08
CA LEU A 105 8.32 -0.97 -9.92
C LEU A 105 7.41 -1.90 -9.12
N GLY A 106 7.72 -2.09 -7.85
CA GLY A 106 7.01 -2.97 -6.93
C GLY A 106 5.53 -2.61 -6.83
N PHE A 107 4.67 -3.54 -7.27
CA PHE A 107 3.22 -3.44 -7.10
C PHE A 107 2.74 -3.99 -5.74
N THR A 108 3.65 -4.70 -5.06
CA THR A 108 3.62 -5.34 -3.74
C THR A 108 5.05 -5.84 -3.43
N HIS A 109 5.28 -6.47 -2.28
CA HIS A 109 6.61 -6.83 -1.78
C HIS A 109 6.72 -8.23 -1.14
N GLU A 110 5.89 -9.22 -1.54
CA GLU A 110 6.03 -10.59 -1.01
C GLU A 110 7.44 -11.17 -1.28
N GLU A 111 7.95 -11.03 -2.50
CA GLU A 111 9.24 -11.56 -2.94
C GLU A 111 10.40 -10.95 -2.17
N GLU A 112 10.39 -9.63 -1.99
CA GLU A 112 11.48 -8.92 -1.32
C GLU A 112 11.50 -9.22 0.19
N MET A 113 10.34 -9.23 0.84
CA MET A 113 10.22 -9.63 2.25
C MET A 113 10.64 -11.09 2.46
N THR A 114 10.24 -11.98 1.55
CA THR A 114 10.65 -13.39 1.57
C THR A 114 12.14 -13.54 1.33
N ASN A 115 12.72 -12.74 0.44
CA ASN A 115 14.16 -12.73 0.17
C ASN A 115 14.98 -12.32 1.41
N ILE A 116 14.49 -11.34 2.17
CA ILE A 116 15.10 -10.96 3.45
C ILE A 116 14.91 -12.07 4.48
N ALA A 117 13.69 -12.59 4.63
CA ALA A 117 13.39 -13.66 5.59
C ALA A 117 14.25 -14.91 5.35
N ARG A 118 14.37 -15.36 4.10
CA ARG A 118 15.23 -16.51 3.74
C ARG A 118 16.72 -16.19 3.90
N GLY A 119 17.13 -14.94 4.01
CA GLY A 119 18.50 -14.51 4.30
C GLY A 119 18.84 -14.48 5.80
N GLU A 120 17.87 -14.10 6.62
CA GLU A 120 18.11 -13.70 8.02
C GLU A 120 17.45 -14.61 9.06
N LEU A 121 16.34 -15.28 8.72
CA LEU A 121 15.67 -16.21 9.62
C LEU A 121 16.30 -17.60 9.48
N ARG A 122 16.98 -18.05 10.54
CA ARG A 122 17.79 -19.28 10.58
C ARG A 122 17.35 -20.25 11.67
N SER A 123 16.49 -19.81 12.59
CA SER A 123 15.99 -20.61 13.70
C SER A 123 14.54 -20.30 14.00
N TYR A 124 13.77 -21.34 14.38
CA TYR A 124 12.40 -21.19 14.87
C TYR A 124 12.29 -20.25 16.09
N LYS A 125 13.39 -20.05 16.84
CA LYS A 125 13.43 -19.12 17.98
C LYS A 125 13.30 -17.66 17.57
N GLN A 126 13.53 -17.35 16.29
CA GLN A 126 13.31 -16.01 15.73
C GLN A 126 11.85 -15.81 15.29
N LEU A 127 11.00 -16.85 15.33
CA LEU A 127 9.59 -16.76 14.94
C LEU A 127 8.69 -16.64 16.18
N PRO A 128 7.53 -15.96 16.07
CA PRO A 128 7.00 -15.32 14.86
C PRO A 128 7.60 -13.94 14.60
N GLN A 129 7.53 -13.50 13.34
CA GLN A 129 7.87 -12.14 12.92
C GLN A 129 6.66 -11.48 12.25
N ILE A 130 6.48 -10.17 12.46
CA ILE A 130 5.54 -9.34 11.72
C ILE A 130 6.30 -8.12 11.23
N TRP A 131 6.50 -8.03 9.92
CA TRP A 131 7.17 -6.91 9.27
C TRP A 131 6.16 -6.16 8.42
N TYR A 132 6.29 -4.84 8.33
CA TYR A 132 5.41 -4.03 7.50
C TYR A 132 6.13 -2.80 6.99
N GLN A 133 5.57 -2.15 5.98
CA GLN A 133 6.05 -0.85 5.53
C GLN A 133 4.86 0.04 5.13
N ILE A 134 5.09 1.36 5.08
CA ILE A 134 4.14 2.32 4.50
C ILE A 134 4.84 3.03 3.34
N GLN A 135 4.61 2.56 2.12
CA GLN A 135 5.45 2.88 0.97
C GLN A 135 4.61 2.96 -0.34
N GLU A 136 5.14 3.67 -1.33
CA GLU A 136 4.48 3.87 -2.62
C GLU A 136 4.54 2.64 -3.53
N LYS A 137 3.37 2.19 -3.98
CA LYS A 137 3.19 1.07 -4.90
C LYS A 137 2.80 1.57 -6.28
N PHE A 138 3.14 0.77 -7.28
CA PHE A 138 2.91 1.08 -8.68
C PHE A 138 2.14 -0.07 -9.34
N ARG A 139 1.02 0.24 -9.99
CA ARG A 139 0.23 -0.71 -10.77
C ARG A 139 -0.11 -0.04 -12.09
N ASP A 140 0.22 -0.66 -13.22
CA ASP A 140 -0.15 -0.15 -14.54
C ASP A 140 -1.62 -0.42 -14.83
N GLU A 141 -2.47 0.22 -14.02
CA GLU A 141 -3.92 0.08 -14.07
C GLU A 141 -4.44 0.62 -15.41
N PRO A 142 -5.04 -0.23 -16.28
CA PRO A 142 -5.48 0.17 -17.61
C PRO A 142 -6.61 1.21 -17.59
N ARG A 143 -7.39 1.28 -16.50
CA ARG A 143 -8.51 2.23 -16.37
C ARG A 143 -8.54 2.89 -14.99
N PRO A 144 -7.61 3.82 -14.70
CA PRO A 144 -7.63 4.60 -13.47
C PRO A 144 -8.88 5.48 -13.44
N LYS A 145 -9.58 5.53 -12.31
CA LYS A 145 -10.84 6.27 -12.19
C LYS A 145 -11.12 6.70 -10.76
N SER A 146 -12.06 7.65 -10.62
CA SER A 146 -12.64 8.02 -9.32
C SER A 146 -11.62 8.61 -8.32
N GLY A 147 -10.69 9.42 -8.80
CA GLY A 147 -9.71 10.10 -7.94
C GLY A 147 -8.73 9.12 -7.30
N LEU A 148 -8.59 9.21 -5.97
CA LEU A 148 -7.66 8.40 -5.19
C LEU A 148 -8.12 6.95 -4.94
N LEU A 149 -9.28 6.55 -5.46
CA LEU A 149 -9.83 5.21 -5.26
C LEU A 149 -9.23 4.16 -6.21
N ARG A 150 -8.80 4.55 -7.41
CA ARG A 150 -8.17 3.64 -8.38
C ARG A 150 -7.09 4.35 -9.17
N LEU A 151 -5.83 4.04 -8.84
CA LEU A 151 -4.63 4.79 -9.21
C LEU A 151 -3.58 3.90 -9.86
N ARG A 152 -2.57 4.54 -10.50
CA ARG A 152 -1.35 3.86 -10.97
C ARG A 152 -0.19 3.96 -9.98
N GLN A 153 -0.16 5.01 -9.17
CA GLN A 153 0.77 5.18 -8.06
C GLN A 153 -0.03 5.52 -6.81
N PHE A 154 0.18 4.79 -5.71
CA PHE A 154 -0.57 4.97 -4.48
C PHE A 154 0.23 4.56 -3.25
N LEU A 155 -0.08 5.16 -2.10
CA LEU A 155 0.52 4.78 -0.83
C LEU A 155 -0.19 3.56 -0.26
N MET A 156 0.56 2.55 0.15
CA MET A 156 0.03 1.35 0.77
C MET A 156 0.78 1.07 2.06
N LYS A 157 0.05 0.62 3.08
CA LYS A 157 0.64 -0.21 4.13
C LYS A 157 0.52 -1.66 3.71
N ASP A 158 1.62 -2.37 3.60
CA ASP A 158 1.69 -3.82 3.36
C ASP A 158 2.43 -4.47 4.53
N SER A 159 1.96 -5.63 4.98
CA SER A 159 2.50 -6.35 6.15
C SER A 159 2.52 -7.84 5.90
N TYR A 160 3.58 -8.48 6.36
CA TYR A 160 3.91 -9.88 6.11
C TYR A 160 4.29 -10.51 7.45
N SER A 161 3.63 -11.60 7.81
CA SER A 161 4.00 -12.41 8.97
C SER A 161 4.75 -13.66 8.54
N PHE A 162 5.73 -14.06 9.37
CA PHE A 162 6.47 -15.30 9.22
C PHE A 162 6.27 -16.10 10.49
N ASP A 163 5.69 -17.28 10.35
CA ASP A 163 5.28 -18.15 11.44
C ASP A 163 5.84 -19.57 11.21
N LEU A 164 6.01 -20.33 12.29
CA LEU A 164 6.61 -21.67 12.22
C LEU A 164 5.66 -22.69 11.56
N ASP A 165 4.36 -22.54 11.82
CA ASP A 165 3.31 -23.45 11.41
C ASP A 165 1.98 -22.70 11.18
N GLU A 166 0.97 -23.41 10.70
CA GLU A 166 -0.36 -22.85 10.39
C GLU A 166 -1.05 -22.28 11.64
N ALA A 167 -0.88 -22.91 12.81
CA ALA A 167 -1.45 -22.41 14.05
C ALA A 167 -0.82 -21.06 14.49
N GLY A 168 0.46 -20.85 14.19
CA GLY A 168 1.14 -19.56 14.31
C GLY A 168 0.57 -18.54 13.33
N LEU A 169 0.42 -18.92 12.07
CA LEU A 169 -0.17 -18.09 11.02
C LEU A 169 -1.57 -17.61 11.41
N ASP A 170 -2.45 -18.49 11.92
CA ASP A 170 -3.79 -18.13 12.37
C ASP A 170 -3.77 -17.07 13.48
N LYS A 171 -2.82 -17.19 14.43
CA LYS A 171 -2.65 -16.18 15.49
C LYS A 171 -2.19 -14.84 14.92
N SER A 172 -1.23 -14.86 13.99
CA SER A 172 -0.75 -13.67 13.31
C SER A 172 -1.86 -13.03 12.46
N TYR A 173 -2.68 -13.83 11.79
CA TYR A 173 -3.84 -13.40 11.03
C TYR A 173 -4.86 -12.68 11.92
N GLN A 174 -5.27 -13.30 13.05
CA GLN A 174 -6.22 -12.68 13.97
C GLN A 174 -5.69 -11.38 14.60
N LYS A 175 -4.38 -11.28 14.87
CA LYS A 175 -3.77 -10.01 15.30
C LYS A 175 -3.98 -8.91 14.25
N HIS A 176 -3.80 -9.22 12.97
CA HIS A 176 -4.02 -8.26 11.88
C HIS A 176 -5.50 -7.88 11.76
N VAL A 177 -6.43 -8.84 11.83
CA VAL A 177 -7.88 -8.56 11.81
C VAL A 177 -8.25 -7.54 12.88
N GLU A 178 -7.83 -7.77 14.12
CA GLU A 178 -8.10 -6.86 15.24
C GLU A 178 -7.41 -5.51 15.09
N ALA A 179 -6.20 -5.46 14.52
CA ALA A 179 -5.53 -4.20 14.19
C ALA A 179 -6.31 -3.40 13.14
N TYR A 180 -6.80 -4.04 12.09
CA TYR A 180 -7.55 -3.37 11.02
C TYR A 180 -8.88 -2.81 11.53
N LYS A 181 -9.61 -3.54 12.38
CA LYS A 181 -10.81 -3.02 13.06
C LYS A 181 -10.50 -1.71 13.78
N ARG A 182 -9.47 -1.70 14.63
CA ARG A 182 -9.05 -0.49 15.37
C ARG A 182 -8.59 0.63 14.44
N ILE A 183 -7.86 0.34 13.36
CA ILE A 183 -7.43 1.35 12.38
C ILE A 183 -8.64 2.04 11.75
N PHE A 184 -9.62 1.26 11.28
CA PHE A 184 -10.82 1.81 10.64
C PHE A 184 -11.69 2.59 11.63
N ASP A 185 -11.89 2.06 12.84
CA ASP A 185 -12.62 2.73 13.92
C ASP A 185 -11.98 4.08 14.28
N ARG A 186 -10.65 4.12 14.44
CA ARG A 186 -9.89 5.35 14.73
C ARG A 186 -9.90 6.35 13.57
N CYS A 187 -10.07 5.87 12.34
CA CYS A 187 -10.32 6.72 11.18
C CYS A 187 -11.78 7.20 11.07
N GLY A 188 -12.66 6.77 11.97
CA GLY A 188 -14.09 7.12 11.96
C GLY A 188 -14.88 6.44 10.83
N LEU A 189 -14.38 5.32 10.31
CA LEU A 189 -14.99 4.57 9.22
C LEU A 189 -15.83 3.41 9.76
N LYS A 190 -17.01 3.21 9.17
CA LYS A 190 -17.79 1.99 9.36
C LYS A 190 -17.30 0.95 8.36
N SER A 191 -16.66 -0.11 8.84
CA SER A 191 -16.16 -1.21 8.03
C SER A 191 -16.91 -2.50 8.31
N LEU A 192 -16.95 -3.39 7.32
CA LEU A 192 -17.46 -4.75 7.45
C LEU A 192 -16.31 -5.71 7.15
N TYR A 193 -16.27 -6.81 7.89
CA TYR A 193 -15.37 -7.93 7.64
C TYR A 193 -16.11 -8.95 6.76
N VAL A 194 -15.53 -9.30 5.61
CA VAL A 194 -16.22 -10.06 4.56
C VAL A 194 -15.25 -11.03 3.91
N GLU A 195 -15.70 -12.25 3.62
CA GLU A 195 -14.87 -13.20 2.87
C GLU A 195 -14.50 -12.64 1.49
N ALA A 196 -13.26 -12.86 1.09
CA ALA A 196 -12.69 -12.35 -0.14
C ALA A 196 -11.92 -13.43 -0.91
N PHE A 197 -11.73 -13.21 -2.21
CA PHE A 197 -10.91 -14.09 -3.04
C PHE A 197 -9.43 -13.68 -2.94
N SER A 198 -8.53 -14.63 -2.72
CA SER A 198 -7.09 -14.37 -2.52
C SER A 198 -6.37 -13.84 -3.78
N GLY A 199 -6.93 -14.06 -4.97
CA GLY A 199 -6.46 -13.43 -6.21
C GLY A 199 -5.00 -13.75 -6.58
N LEU A 200 -4.32 -12.76 -7.15
CA LEU A 200 -2.93 -12.84 -7.62
C LEU A 200 -1.88 -12.99 -6.51
N MET A 201 -2.30 -12.94 -5.23
CA MET A 201 -1.41 -13.11 -4.09
C MET A 201 -1.31 -14.58 -3.65
N GLY A 202 -2.16 -15.46 -4.18
CA GLY A 202 -2.25 -16.86 -3.73
C GLY A 202 -2.82 -17.01 -2.32
N GLY A 203 -2.89 -18.25 -1.82
CA GLY A 203 -3.38 -18.55 -0.47
C GLY A 203 -4.85 -18.99 -0.38
N SER A 204 -5.19 -19.68 0.71
CA SER A 204 -6.50 -20.32 0.94
C SER A 204 -7.48 -19.47 1.76
N VAL A 205 -7.00 -18.50 2.55
CA VAL A 205 -7.82 -17.67 3.43
C VAL A 205 -7.62 -16.19 3.09
N SER A 206 -8.72 -15.51 2.76
CA SER A 206 -8.78 -14.07 2.54
C SER A 206 -10.15 -13.57 3.04
N SER A 207 -10.14 -12.56 3.91
CA SER A 207 -11.35 -11.97 4.51
C SER A 207 -11.08 -10.57 5.06
#